data_AF-A0A933M305-F1
#
_entry.id   AF-A0A933M305-F1
#
_cell.length_a   1.000
_cell.length_b   1.000
_cell.length_c   1.000
_cell.angle_alpha   90.00
_cell.angle_beta   90.00
_cell.angle_gamma   90.00
#
_symmetry.space_group_name_H-M   'P 1'
#
loop_
_entity.id
_entity.type
_entity.pdbx_description
1 polymer ?
#
loop_
_entity_poly.entity_id
_entity_poly.type
_entity_poly.pdbx_seq_one_letter_code
_entity_poly.pdbx_strand_id
1 'polypeptide(L)'
;MLATRDTVFVSSSSPVLKVRNLILGDAEGLSAPILVISTGVISLGKWIIHKNAILTQKTPEPFKIANLFLKTGGQIEHAANSSAKEYIVNLEVANEFIMESGSMINVKGKGYARGKGPGATGYIGGAGYGGHGGNGYHAEGGVPYGSIVNPDELGSGGGPNPYWGPGGSGGGLAVLKISGTLQLDGVIDADGIGGLAESGGGSSGGAINITAGILTGSGTIHADGGNGVSSVGGGGSGGD
;
A
#
# COMPACT_ATOMS: atom_id res chain seq x y z
N MET A 1 -8.48 -10.16 25.12
CA MET A 1 -9.58 -10.76 24.32
C MET A 1 -9.41 -10.25 22.91
N LEU A 2 -9.11 -11.12 21.94
CA LEU A 2 -9.01 -10.72 20.53
C LEU A 2 -10.43 -10.38 20.05
N ALA A 3 -10.69 -9.13 19.69
CA ALA A 3 -11.96 -8.74 19.11
C ALA A 3 -12.18 -9.51 17.79
N THR A 4 -13.35 -10.13 17.62
CA THR A 4 -13.78 -10.71 16.34
C THR A 4 -13.94 -9.60 15.31
N ARG A 5 -13.45 -9.82 14.08
CA ARG A 5 -13.54 -8.83 13.00
C ARG A 5 -14.76 -9.14 12.13
N ASP A 6 -15.74 -8.24 12.14
CA ASP A 6 -16.83 -8.28 11.19
C ASP A 6 -16.38 -7.66 9.87
N THR A 7 -16.67 -8.32 8.74
CA THR A 7 -16.32 -7.82 7.41
C THR A 7 -17.58 -7.46 6.63
N VAL A 8 -17.63 -6.22 6.14
CA VAL A 8 -18.71 -5.73 5.26
C VAL A 8 -18.14 -5.54 3.86
N PHE A 9 -18.76 -6.17 2.87
CA PHE A 9 -18.40 -6.01 1.46
C PHE A 9 -19.38 -5.07 0.77
N VAL A 10 -18.84 -4.05 0.09
CA VAL A 10 -19.62 -3.19 -0.79
C VAL A 10 -19.09 -3.32 -2.21
N SER A 11 -19.94 -3.85 -3.09
CA SER A 11 -19.67 -3.96 -4.53
C SER A 11 -20.84 -3.35 -5.30
N SER A 12 -20.54 -2.45 -6.23
CA SER A 12 -21.52 -1.86 -7.16
C SER A 12 -20.81 -1.60 -8.47
N SER A 13 -21.42 -1.98 -9.59
CA SER A 13 -20.90 -1.68 -10.93
C SER A 13 -21.31 -0.29 -11.40
N SER A 14 -22.46 0.22 -10.93
CA SER A 14 -22.99 1.58 -11.09
C SER A 14 -24.38 1.65 -10.44
N PRO A 15 -24.75 2.72 -9.71
CA PRO A 15 -23.93 3.89 -9.41
C PRO A 15 -22.89 3.61 -8.32
N VAL A 16 -21.85 4.45 -8.29
CA VAL A 16 -20.89 4.53 -7.18
C VAL A 16 -21.59 4.60 -5.82
N LEU A 17 -20.93 4.08 -4.79
CA LEU A 17 -21.47 4.18 -3.43
C LEU A 17 -21.56 5.65 -3.01
N LYS A 18 -22.75 6.06 -2.58
CA LYS A 18 -23.01 7.40 -2.02
C LYS A 18 -23.38 7.27 -0.55
N VAL A 19 -22.45 7.59 0.33
CA VAL A 19 -22.66 7.62 1.78
C VAL A 19 -22.13 8.95 2.29
N ARG A 20 -23.02 9.79 2.84
CA ARG A 20 -22.64 11.13 3.29
C ARG A 20 -21.70 11.07 4.48
N ASN A 21 -22.06 10.35 5.53
CA ASN A 21 -21.22 10.19 6.70
C ASN A 21 -21.11 8.70 7.05
N LEU A 22 -19.92 8.28 7.45
CA LEU A 22 -19.66 6.93 7.94
C LEU A 22 -18.72 7.00 9.15
N ILE A 23 -18.99 6.16 10.14
CA ILE A 23 -18.07 5.86 11.23
C ILE A 23 -17.77 4.38 11.13
N LEU A 24 -16.49 4.03 11.04
CA LEU A 24 -16.02 2.65 11.02
C LEU A 24 -15.30 2.37 12.35
N GLY A 25 -15.89 1.51 13.18
CA GLY A 25 -15.41 1.19 14.52
C GLY A 25 -15.95 2.14 15.61
N ASP A 26 -15.33 2.09 16.79
CA ASP A 26 -15.65 2.91 17.96
C ASP A 26 -14.38 3.53 18.58
N ALA A 27 -14.54 4.61 19.35
CA ALA A 27 -13.42 5.38 19.89
C ALA A 27 -12.55 4.57 20.87
N GLU A 28 -13.16 3.64 21.60
CA GLU A 28 -12.53 2.77 22.58
C GLU A 28 -11.75 1.61 21.92
N GLY A 29 -12.04 1.32 20.65
CA GLY A 29 -11.46 0.22 19.88
C GLY A 29 -11.98 -1.15 20.29
N LEU A 30 -13.21 -1.23 20.83
CA LEU A 30 -13.86 -2.47 21.24
C LEU A 30 -14.31 -3.30 20.03
N SER A 31 -14.62 -2.64 18.92
CA SER A 31 -14.90 -3.22 17.61
C SER A 31 -13.69 -3.12 16.68
N ALA A 32 -13.55 -4.10 15.78
CA ALA A 32 -12.46 -4.17 14.82
C ALA A 32 -12.96 -4.47 13.38
N PRO A 33 -13.95 -3.70 12.87
CA PRO A 33 -14.58 -4.01 11.60
C PRO A 33 -13.64 -3.79 10.41
N ILE A 34 -13.86 -4.57 9.36
CA ILE A 34 -13.24 -4.39 8.04
C ILE A 34 -14.33 -3.98 7.06
N LEU A 35 -14.15 -2.83 6.40
CA LEU A 35 -14.98 -2.42 5.28
C LEU A 35 -14.20 -2.62 3.98
N VAL A 36 -14.70 -3.50 3.11
CA VAL A 36 -14.10 -3.74 1.80
C VAL A 36 -14.93 -3.04 0.72
N ILE A 37 -14.30 -2.11 0.00
CA ILE A 37 -14.94 -1.36 -1.09
C ILE A 37 -14.36 -1.81 -2.43
N SER A 38 -15.20 -2.37 -3.28
CA SER A 38 -14.82 -2.89 -4.61
C SER A 38 -15.34 -2.01 -5.77
N THR A 39 -15.54 -0.71 -5.51
CA THR A 39 -16.12 0.26 -6.46
C THR A 39 -15.67 1.68 -6.11
N GLY A 40 -15.83 2.63 -7.02
CA GLY A 40 -15.65 4.04 -6.73
C GLY A 40 -16.64 4.54 -5.68
N VAL A 41 -16.25 5.55 -4.92
CA VAL A 41 -17.10 6.15 -3.88
C VAL A 41 -17.14 7.65 -4.06
N ILE A 42 -18.33 8.24 -3.88
CA ILE A 42 -18.52 9.68 -3.83
C ILE A 42 -19.26 10.03 -2.54
N SER A 43 -18.56 10.70 -1.63
CA SER A 43 -19.09 11.22 -0.37
C SER A 43 -18.88 12.73 -0.28
N LEU A 44 -19.97 13.47 -0.06
CA LEU A 44 -19.89 14.91 0.21
C LEU A 44 -19.74 15.23 1.72
N GLY A 45 -19.56 14.22 2.56
CA GLY A 45 -19.46 14.41 4.01
C GLY A 45 -18.20 13.81 4.61
N LYS A 46 -18.33 13.29 5.82
CA LYS A 46 -17.20 12.90 6.67
C LYS A 46 -17.16 11.41 6.91
N TRP A 47 -15.99 10.81 6.74
CA TRP A 47 -15.74 9.46 7.21
C TRP A 47 -14.70 9.47 8.34
N ILE A 48 -14.97 8.69 9.39
CA ILE A 48 -14.05 8.48 10.51
C ILE A 48 -13.74 7.00 10.58
N ILE A 49 -12.45 6.65 10.59
CA ILE A 49 -11.97 5.28 10.78
C ILE A 49 -11.29 5.25 12.14
N HIS A 50 -11.88 4.51 13.07
CA HIS A 50 -11.41 4.41 14.45
C HIS A 50 -10.34 3.33 14.63
N LYS A 51 -9.82 3.24 15.85
CA LYS A 51 -8.89 2.22 16.30
C LYS A 51 -9.37 0.81 15.91
N ASN A 52 -8.46 -0.04 15.44
CA ASN A 52 -8.68 -1.43 15.02
C ASN A 52 -9.58 -1.60 13.77
N ALA A 53 -10.20 -0.54 13.26
CA ALA A 53 -10.96 -0.58 12.03
C ALA A 53 -10.05 -0.51 10.79
N ILE A 54 -10.45 -1.22 9.73
CA ILE A 54 -9.73 -1.26 8.45
C ILE A 54 -10.67 -0.91 7.31
N LEU A 55 -10.30 0.08 6.51
CA LEU A 55 -10.88 0.30 5.19
C LEU A 55 -9.98 -0.33 4.12
N THR A 56 -10.50 -1.31 3.37
CA THR A 56 -9.77 -1.98 2.28
C THR A 56 -10.37 -1.57 0.93
N GLN A 57 -9.58 -0.92 0.07
CA GLN A 57 -9.93 -0.69 -1.34
C GLN A 57 -9.56 -1.92 -2.19
N LYS A 58 -10.56 -2.53 -2.81
CA LYS A 58 -10.41 -3.61 -3.79
C LYS A 58 -10.85 -3.12 -5.17
N THR A 59 -10.31 -1.97 -5.57
CA THR A 59 -10.61 -1.29 -6.82
C THR A 59 -9.48 -0.29 -7.13
N PRO A 60 -9.26 0.08 -8.40
CA PRO A 60 -8.39 1.20 -8.74
C PRO A 60 -9.15 2.54 -8.74
N GLU A 61 -10.49 2.49 -8.67
CA GLU A 61 -11.35 3.66 -8.75
C GLU A 61 -11.16 4.60 -7.55
N PRO A 62 -11.28 5.92 -7.76
CA PRO A 62 -11.06 6.90 -6.71
C PRO A 62 -12.13 6.83 -5.61
N PHE A 63 -11.68 6.97 -4.37
CA PHE A 63 -12.52 7.28 -3.22
C PHE A 63 -12.56 8.79 -3.01
N LYS A 64 -13.63 9.41 -3.52
CA LYS A 64 -13.84 10.86 -3.45
C LYS A 64 -14.62 11.20 -2.19
N ILE A 65 -14.06 12.05 -1.33
CA ILE A 65 -14.67 12.43 -0.06
C ILE A 65 -14.40 13.89 0.32
N ALA A 66 -15.32 14.52 1.06
CA ALA A 66 -15.08 15.87 1.57
C ALA A 66 -14.07 15.90 2.72
N ASN A 67 -14.27 15.07 3.77
CA ASN A 67 -13.36 15.01 4.91
C ASN A 67 -13.12 13.55 5.35
N LEU A 68 -11.87 13.22 5.65
CA LEU A 68 -11.45 11.90 6.09
C LEU A 68 -10.62 12.00 7.36
N PHE A 69 -10.97 11.21 8.37
CA PHE A 69 -10.26 11.19 9.65
C PHE A 69 -9.84 9.77 9.98
N LEU A 70 -8.54 9.51 9.96
CA LEU A 70 -7.96 8.26 10.39
C LEU A 70 -7.46 8.44 11.83
N LYS A 71 -8.23 7.91 12.79
CA LYS A 71 -7.91 8.02 14.21
C LYS A 71 -6.75 7.11 14.59
N THR A 72 -6.12 7.35 15.74
CA THR A 72 -5.07 6.47 16.29
C THR A 72 -5.48 4.99 16.21
N GLY A 73 -4.66 4.16 15.55
CA GLY A 73 -4.90 2.73 15.34
C GLY A 73 -5.90 2.38 14.22
N GLY A 74 -6.46 3.36 13.52
CA GLY A 74 -7.25 3.16 12.32
C GLY A 74 -6.36 2.93 11.10
N GLN A 75 -6.83 2.11 10.15
CA GLN A 75 -6.05 1.72 8.99
C GLN A 75 -6.82 1.86 7.66
N ILE A 76 -6.13 2.31 6.62
CA ILE A 76 -6.55 2.19 5.22
C ILE A 76 -5.55 1.30 4.49
N GLU A 77 -6.05 0.49 3.56
CA GLU A 77 -5.22 -0.35 2.71
C GLU A 77 -5.90 -0.61 1.36
N HIS A 78 -5.17 -1.19 0.42
CA HIS A 78 -5.77 -1.87 -0.71
C HIS A 78 -5.58 -3.39 -0.62
N ALA A 79 -6.36 -4.15 -1.38
CA ALA A 79 -6.15 -5.60 -1.50
C ALA A 79 -4.83 -5.92 -2.21
N ALA A 80 -4.22 -7.06 -1.91
CA ALA A 80 -2.97 -7.47 -2.57
C ALA A 80 -3.16 -7.65 -4.07
N ASN A 81 -2.22 -7.13 -4.86
CA ASN A 81 -2.15 -7.38 -6.29
C ASN A 81 -1.45 -8.71 -6.60
N SER A 82 -1.60 -9.16 -7.84
CA SER A 82 -0.99 -10.40 -8.32
C SER A 82 -0.01 -10.13 -9.46
N SER A 83 -0.40 -10.36 -10.71
CA SER A 83 0.40 -10.09 -11.92
C SER A 83 0.03 -8.78 -12.61
N ALA A 84 -1.01 -8.10 -12.15
CA ALA A 84 -1.51 -6.84 -12.72
C ALA A 84 -1.78 -5.82 -11.61
N LYS A 85 -1.77 -4.54 -12.00
CA LYS A 85 -2.18 -3.42 -11.15
C LYS A 85 -3.71 -3.33 -11.15
N GLU A 86 -4.33 -3.97 -10.17
CA GLU A 86 -5.79 -4.05 -10.00
C GLU A 86 -6.29 -3.18 -8.83
N TYR A 87 -5.50 -3.06 -7.76
CA TYR A 87 -5.92 -2.42 -6.51
C TYR A 87 -4.86 -1.45 -6.03
N ILE A 88 -5.30 -0.25 -5.67
CA ILE A 88 -4.46 0.81 -5.12
C ILE A 88 -5.23 1.53 -4.02
N VAL A 89 -4.53 2.22 -3.12
CA VAL A 89 -5.18 3.24 -2.31
C VAL A 89 -5.28 4.48 -3.18
N ASN A 90 -6.50 4.91 -3.52
CA ASN A 90 -6.75 6.07 -4.38
C ASN A 90 -7.73 7.01 -3.70
N LEU A 91 -7.20 8.02 -3.02
CA LEU A 91 -7.98 8.97 -2.23
C LEU A 91 -8.02 10.33 -2.92
N GLU A 92 -9.21 10.86 -3.11
CA GLU A 92 -9.44 12.26 -3.52
C GLU A 92 -10.21 12.97 -2.42
N VAL A 93 -9.51 13.77 -1.59
CA VAL A 93 -10.11 14.46 -0.45
C VAL A 93 -10.23 15.95 -0.74
N ALA A 94 -11.45 16.49 -0.68
CA ALA A 94 -11.70 17.87 -1.05
C ALA A 94 -11.18 18.87 0.01
N ASN A 95 -11.39 18.59 1.29
CA ASN A 95 -11.09 19.55 2.36
C ASN A 95 -9.94 19.04 3.23
N GLU A 96 -10.22 18.13 4.15
CA GLU A 96 -9.27 17.76 5.19
C GLU A 96 -9.10 16.24 5.27
N PHE A 97 -7.84 15.82 5.26
CA PHE A 97 -7.45 14.47 5.64
C PHE A 97 -6.51 14.55 6.85
N ILE A 98 -6.98 14.05 8.00
CA ILE A 98 -6.16 13.94 9.21
C ILE A 98 -5.81 12.48 9.46
N MET A 99 -4.52 12.20 9.54
CA MET A 99 -3.94 10.95 10.05
C MET A 99 -3.33 11.23 11.42
N GLU A 100 -3.98 10.78 12.49
CA GLU A 100 -3.47 10.91 13.86
C GLU A 100 -2.26 10.00 14.10
N SER A 101 -1.44 10.32 15.11
CA SER A 101 -0.33 9.45 15.51
C SER A 101 -0.82 8.02 15.83
N GLY A 102 -0.09 7.03 15.32
CA GLY A 102 -0.47 5.61 15.41
C GLY A 102 -1.53 5.16 14.40
N SER A 103 -2.02 6.02 13.51
CA SER A 103 -2.82 5.64 12.34
C SER A 103 -1.94 5.21 11.17
N MET A 104 -2.49 4.46 10.21
CA MET A 104 -1.70 3.90 9.11
C MET A 104 -2.43 3.79 7.76
N ILE A 105 -1.76 4.19 6.68
CA ILE A 105 -2.04 3.64 5.34
C ILE A 105 -1.03 2.52 5.10
N ASN A 106 -1.52 1.27 5.04
CA ASN A 106 -0.67 0.08 4.94
C ASN A 106 -0.84 -0.61 3.59
N VAL A 107 0.11 -0.35 2.70
CA VAL A 107 0.20 -1.00 1.38
C VAL A 107 1.47 -1.85 1.25
N LYS A 108 2.15 -2.13 2.37
CA LYS A 108 3.33 -2.99 2.44
C LYS A 108 3.11 -4.37 1.82
N GLY A 109 3.96 -4.73 0.86
CA GLY A 109 3.92 -6.04 0.22
C GLY A 109 2.68 -6.30 -0.64
N LYS A 110 1.88 -5.26 -0.95
CA LYS A 110 0.61 -5.40 -1.69
C LYS A 110 0.73 -5.06 -3.17
N GLY A 111 1.93 -4.78 -3.64
CA GLY A 111 2.27 -4.64 -5.06
C GLY A 111 2.25 -5.96 -5.80
N TYR A 112 3.10 -6.08 -6.82
CA TYR A 112 3.18 -7.31 -7.59
C TYR A 112 3.64 -8.49 -6.72
N ALA A 113 3.05 -9.65 -7.00
CA ALA A 113 3.46 -10.90 -6.37
C ALA A 113 4.92 -11.25 -6.72
N ARG A 114 5.52 -12.17 -5.95
CA ARG A 114 6.87 -12.70 -6.18
C ARG A 114 7.15 -13.04 -7.65
N GLY A 115 8.31 -12.63 -8.16
CA GLY A 115 8.70 -12.85 -9.56
C GLY A 115 7.74 -12.22 -10.59
N LYS A 116 6.94 -11.23 -10.19
CA LYS A 116 6.03 -10.47 -11.07
C LYS A 116 6.31 -8.97 -10.92
N GLY A 117 5.97 -8.23 -11.98
CA GLY A 117 6.17 -6.80 -12.07
C GLY A 117 7.31 -6.43 -13.03
N PRO A 118 7.39 -5.17 -13.46
CA PRO A 118 8.34 -4.73 -14.49
C PRO A 118 9.82 -4.88 -14.09
N GLY A 119 10.14 -4.73 -12.81
CA GLY A 119 11.48 -4.87 -12.25
C GLY A 119 11.73 -6.22 -11.58
N ALA A 120 10.86 -7.22 -11.78
CA ALA A 120 11.04 -8.54 -11.20
C ALA A 120 12.12 -9.35 -11.94
N THR A 121 12.67 -10.35 -11.24
CA THR A 121 13.70 -11.25 -11.79
C THR A 121 13.23 -12.71 -11.74
N GLY A 122 13.84 -13.56 -12.58
CA GLY A 122 13.49 -14.98 -12.70
C GLY A 122 14.21 -15.93 -11.73
N TYR A 123 15.13 -15.43 -10.90
CA TYR A 123 15.87 -16.21 -9.92
C TYR A 123 16.14 -15.38 -8.65
N ILE A 124 17.20 -15.59 -7.88
CA ILE A 124 17.41 -14.95 -6.56
C ILE A 124 17.91 -13.49 -6.60
N GLY A 125 17.70 -12.78 -7.71
CA GLY A 125 18.01 -11.36 -7.84
C GLY A 125 16.96 -10.49 -7.13
N GLY A 126 17.39 -9.38 -6.54
CA GLY A 126 16.48 -8.39 -5.96
C GLY A 126 15.71 -7.65 -7.05
N ALA A 127 14.47 -7.26 -6.79
CA ALA A 127 13.67 -6.49 -7.74
C ALA A 127 14.09 -5.01 -7.78
N GLY A 128 13.99 -4.40 -8.97
CA GLY A 128 14.23 -2.97 -9.19
C GLY A 128 12.95 -2.14 -9.18
N TYR A 129 13.07 -0.83 -8.93
CA TYR A 129 12.07 0.25 -8.98
C TYR A 129 12.84 1.55 -8.69
N GLY A 130 12.80 2.54 -9.59
CA GLY A 130 13.60 3.78 -9.52
C GLY A 130 15.11 3.57 -9.71
N GLY A 131 15.66 2.47 -9.19
CA GLY A 131 17.03 1.99 -9.36
C GLY A 131 17.07 0.47 -9.59
N HIS A 132 18.28 -0.04 -9.78
CA HIS A 132 18.51 -1.48 -9.92
C HIS A 132 18.33 -2.20 -8.59
N GLY A 133 17.75 -3.40 -8.64
CA GLY A 133 17.84 -4.36 -7.55
C GLY A 133 19.27 -4.90 -7.41
N GLY A 134 19.59 -5.46 -6.24
CA GLY A 134 20.87 -6.12 -5.99
C GLY A 134 20.98 -7.46 -6.72
N ASN A 135 22.19 -7.79 -7.16
CA ASN A 135 22.47 -9.10 -7.75
C ASN A 135 22.41 -10.20 -6.69
N GLY A 136 21.86 -11.35 -7.06
CA GLY A 136 21.95 -12.59 -6.32
C GLY A 136 23.03 -13.52 -6.90
N TYR A 137 23.26 -14.67 -6.26
CA TYR A 137 24.23 -15.65 -6.74
C TYR A 137 23.78 -16.22 -8.10
N HIS A 138 24.57 -15.92 -9.14
CA HIS A 138 24.26 -16.22 -10.56
C HIS A 138 22.95 -15.61 -11.06
N ALA A 139 22.49 -14.50 -10.48
CA ALA A 139 21.29 -13.78 -10.93
C ALA A 139 21.50 -12.27 -10.89
N GLU A 140 21.23 -11.61 -12.01
CA GLU A 140 21.20 -10.15 -12.08
C GLU A 140 19.99 -9.61 -11.30
N GLY A 141 20.17 -8.44 -10.71
CA GLY A 141 19.08 -7.67 -10.12
C GLY A 141 18.15 -7.09 -11.16
N GLY A 142 16.94 -6.75 -10.72
CA GLY A 142 15.90 -6.16 -11.55
C GLY A 142 16.30 -4.81 -12.11
N VAL A 143 15.80 -4.52 -13.31
CA VAL A 143 15.99 -3.21 -13.96
C VAL A 143 15.11 -2.14 -13.31
N PRO A 144 15.54 -0.86 -13.33
CA PRO A 144 14.71 0.24 -12.90
C PRO A 144 13.49 0.42 -13.82
N TYR A 145 12.39 0.88 -13.23
CA TYR A 145 11.20 1.39 -13.89
C TYR A 145 10.53 2.40 -12.96
N GLY A 146 9.41 2.98 -13.39
CA GLY A 146 8.68 3.99 -12.62
C GLY A 146 8.97 5.40 -13.12
N SER A 147 8.49 6.39 -12.38
CA SER A 147 8.52 7.79 -12.76
C SER A 147 8.67 8.67 -11.53
N ILE A 148 9.87 9.26 -11.37
CA ILE A 148 10.18 10.17 -10.26
C ILE A 148 9.29 11.43 -10.23
N VAL A 149 8.68 11.79 -11.37
CA VAL A 149 7.84 13.00 -11.47
C VAL A 149 6.36 12.73 -11.25
N ASN A 150 5.92 11.48 -11.42
CA ASN A 150 4.55 11.05 -11.20
C ASN A 150 4.52 9.55 -10.94
N PRO A 151 4.83 9.11 -9.71
CA PRO A 151 4.89 7.70 -9.39
C PRO A 151 3.47 7.12 -9.40
N ASP A 152 3.25 6.12 -10.26
CA ASP A 152 1.95 5.50 -10.49
C ASP A 152 2.02 3.98 -10.67
N GLU A 153 3.16 3.37 -10.37
CA GLU A 153 3.37 1.92 -10.50
C GLU A 153 3.52 1.22 -9.15
N LEU A 154 3.04 -0.03 -9.09
CA LEU A 154 3.26 -0.91 -7.94
C LEU A 154 4.70 -1.38 -7.88
N GLY A 155 5.19 -1.72 -6.69
CA GLY A 155 6.46 -2.40 -6.46
C GLY A 155 6.48 -3.81 -7.05
N SER A 156 7.64 -4.22 -7.57
CA SER A 156 7.89 -5.54 -8.17
C SER A 156 8.25 -6.58 -7.11
N GLY A 157 7.76 -7.80 -7.30
CA GLY A 157 8.12 -8.92 -6.44
C GLY A 157 9.55 -9.38 -6.65
N GLY A 158 10.23 -9.73 -5.56
CA GLY A 158 11.58 -10.30 -5.57
C GLY A 158 11.59 -11.64 -6.27
N GLY A 159 12.74 -11.98 -6.86
CA GLY A 159 12.82 -13.18 -7.66
C GLY A 159 12.87 -14.47 -6.82
N PRO A 160 12.22 -15.56 -7.28
CA PRO A 160 12.12 -16.80 -6.54
C PRO A 160 13.29 -17.75 -6.81
N ASN A 161 13.60 -18.65 -5.87
CA ASN A 161 14.36 -19.86 -6.15
C ASN A 161 13.40 -21.06 -6.27
N PRO A 162 13.37 -21.79 -7.41
CA PRO A 162 12.50 -22.96 -7.59
C PRO A 162 12.75 -24.08 -6.58
N TYR A 163 13.95 -24.15 -5.99
CA TYR A 163 14.36 -25.23 -5.10
C TYR A 163 14.41 -24.82 -3.62
N TRP A 164 14.65 -23.54 -3.33
CA TRP A 164 15.10 -23.11 -2.00
C TRP A 164 14.26 -22.01 -1.33
N GLY A 165 13.35 -21.34 -2.05
CA GLY A 165 12.46 -20.38 -1.40
C GLY A 165 11.85 -19.30 -2.29
N PRO A 166 10.64 -18.82 -1.97
CA PRO A 166 10.02 -17.74 -2.72
C PRO A 166 10.66 -16.37 -2.44
N GLY A 167 10.69 -15.49 -3.44
CA GLY A 167 10.94 -14.07 -3.23
C GLY A 167 9.78 -13.37 -2.51
N GLY A 168 10.01 -12.13 -2.07
CA GLY A 168 8.99 -11.28 -1.45
C GLY A 168 8.02 -10.65 -2.47
N SER A 169 6.86 -10.19 -2.02
CA SER A 169 5.96 -9.33 -2.82
C SER A 169 6.35 -7.86 -2.70
N GLY A 170 6.23 -7.12 -3.80
CA GLY A 170 6.61 -5.70 -3.84
C GLY A 170 5.64 -4.81 -3.08
N GLY A 171 6.07 -3.58 -2.79
CA GLY A 171 5.24 -2.58 -2.12
C GLY A 171 4.03 -2.13 -2.97
N GLY A 172 2.94 -1.77 -2.32
CA GLY A 172 1.72 -1.31 -2.98
C GLY A 172 1.79 0.16 -3.43
N LEU A 173 0.66 0.69 -3.88
CA LEU A 173 0.57 2.07 -4.36
C LEU A 173 -0.50 2.84 -3.58
N ALA A 174 -0.10 4.00 -3.04
CA ALA A 174 -0.99 4.99 -2.45
C ALA A 174 -0.94 6.30 -3.24
N VAL A 175 -2.07 6.70 -3.80
CA VAL A 175 -2.29 7.96 -4.51
C VAL A 175 -3.23 8.82 -3.68
N LEU A 176 -2.72 9.93 -3.14
CA LEU A 176 -3.42 10.85 -2.27
C LEU A 176 -3.52 12.23 -2.94
N LYS A 177 -4.72 12.59 -3.39
CA LYS A 177 -5.01 13.92 -3.97
C LYS A 177 -5.88 14.70 -3.00
N ILE A 178 -5.25 15.56 -2.21
CA ILE A 178 -5.88 16.33 -1.14
C ILE A 178 -5.94 17.80 -1.57
N SER A 179 -7.13 18.31 -1.89
CA SER A 179 -7.24 19.70 -2.36
C SER A 179 -6.99 20.72 -1.25
N GLY A 180 -7.38 20.40 0.00
CA GLY A 180 -7.08 21.20 1.18
C GLY A 180 -5.89 20.67 1.97
N THR A 181 -6.09 20.40 3.26
CA THR A 181 -5.02 20.06 4.20
C THR A 181 -4.90 18.55 4.40
N LEU A 182 -3.68 18.03 4.24
CA LEU A 182 -3.24 16.75 4.77
C LEU A 182 -2.42 16.99 6.03
N GLN A 183 -2.96 16.60 7.19
CA GLN A 183 -2.18 16.49 8.43
C GLN A 183 -1.75 15.03 8.59
N LEU A 184 -0.45 14.78 8.48
CA LEU A 184 0.16 13.47 8.54
C LEU A 184 0.98 13.30 9.81
N ASP A 185 0.38 12.81 10.89
CA ASP A 185 1.09 12.39 12.12
C ASP A 185 1.23 10.87 12.23
N GLY A 186 0.52 10.13 11.37
CA GLY A 186 0.58 8.66 11.25
C GLY A 186 1.68 8.15 10.30
N VAL A 187 1.46 6.96 9.75
CA VAL A 187 2.42 6.28 8.85
C VAL A 187 1.79 5.96 7.49
N ILE A 188 2.51 6.19 6.41
CA ILE A 188 2.23 5.60 5.09
C ILE A 188 3.36 4.63 4.76
N ASP A 189 3.04 3.35 4.69
CA ASP A 189 3.98 2.25 4.48
C ASP A 189 3.69 1.56 3.14
N ALA A 190 4.62 1.72 2.20
CA ALA A 190 4.64 1.07 0.90
C ALA A 190 5.88 0.18 0.71
N ASP A 191 6.42 -0.39 1.78
CA ASP A 191 7.60 -1.25 1.70
C ASP A 191 7.35 -2.52 0.88
N GLY A 192 8.41 -3.03 0.28
CA GLY A 192 8.50 -4.41 -0.18
C GLY A 192 8.64 -5.40 0.98
N ILE A 193 8.32 -6.66 0.71
CA ILE A 193 8.64 -7.79 1.59
C ILE A 193 10.01 -8.35 1.22
N GLY A 194 10.82 -8.71 2.22
CA GLY A 194 12.05 -9.46 1.98
C GLY A 194 11.80 -10.83 1.35
N GLY A 195 12.86 -11.46 0.83
CA GLY A 195 12.76 -12.86 0.42
C GLY A 195 12.31 -13.76 1.57
N LEU A 196 11.69 -14.88 1.24
CA LEU A 196 11.21 -15.87 2.21
C LEU A 196 12.01 -17.16 2.05
N ALA A 197 12.67 -17.60 3.13
CA ALA A 197 13.53 -18.79 3.19
C ALA A 197 14.76 -18.78 2.25
N GLU A 198 15.77 -19.54 2.67
CA GLU A 198 17.14 -19.90 2.19
C GLU A 198 17.83 -19.17 1.01
N SER A 199 17.13 -18.53 0.08
CA SER A 199 17.74 -17.68 -0.97
C SER A 199 16.80 -16.70 -1.69
N GLY A 200 15.60 -16.41 -1.19
CA GLY A 200 14.67 -15.50 -1.88
C GLY A 200 15.26 -14.10 -2.13
N GLY A 201 15.07 -13.57 -3.34
CA GLY A 201 15.41 -12.18 -3.67
C GLY A 201 14.48 -11.19 -2.95
N GLY A 202 15.02 -10.05 -2.57
CA GLY A 202 14.27 -8.92 -2.01
C GLY A 202 13.35 -8.30 -3.06
N SER A 203 12.15 -7.91 -2.65
CA SER A 203 11.23 -7.18 -3.54
C SER A 203 11.51 -5.68 -3.54
N SER A 204 10.99 -4.93 -4.50
CA SER A 204 11.13 -3.47 -4.48
C SER A 204 10.10 -2.83 -3.56
N GLY A 205 10.40 -1.62 -3.11
CA GLY A 205 9.41 -0.70 -2.58
C GLY A 205 8.29 -0.41 -3.60
N GLY A 206 7.19 0.14 -3.09
CA GLY A 206 6.05 0.58 -3.87
C GLY A 206 6.13 2.05 -4.25
N ALA A 207 4.99 2.73 -4.32
CA ALA A 207 4.96 4.16 -4.58
C ALA A 207 3.95 4.90 -3.70
N ILE A 208 4.32 6.11 -3.29
CA ILE A 208 3.49 7.01 -2.49
C ILE A 208 3.42 8.38 -3.20
N ASN A 209 2.32 8.61 -3.91
CA ASN A 209 2.09 9.84 -4.66
C ASN A 209 1.14 10.76 -3.88
N ILE A 210 1.68 11.84 -3.32
CA ILE A 210 0.92 12.81 -2.51
C ILE A 210 0.91 14.16 -3.20
N THR A 211 -0.28 14.66 -3.48
CA THR A 211 -0.53 16.07 -3.82
C THR A 211 -1.45 16.63 -2.75
N ALA A 212 -1.00 17.67 -2.03
CA ALA A 212 -1.79 18.33 -1.01
C ALA A 212 -1.75 19.85 -1.20
N GLY A 213 -2.86 20.55 -0.94
CA GLY A 213 -2.86 22.02 -0.87
C GLY A 213 -1.98 22.51 0.27
N ILE A 214 -2.10 21.86 1.44
CA ILE A 214 -1.22 22.05 2.59
C ILE A 214 -0.84 20.67 3.14
N LEU A 215 0.45 20.42 3.36
CA LEU A 215 0.96 19.24 4.05
C LEU A 215 1.59 19.66 5.39
N THR A 216 1.11 19.10 6.49
CA THR A 216 1.64 19.30 7.85
C THR A 216 1.77 17.96 8.59
N GLY A 217 2.38 17.98 9.77
CA GLY A 217 2.48 16.83 10.66
C GLY A 217 3.92 16.32 10.82
N SER A 218 4.10 15.33 11.70
CA SER A 218 5.39 14.72 12.01
C SER A 218 5.44 13.21 11.79
N GLY A 219 4.55 12.71 10.93
CA GLY A 219 4.43 11.30 10.58
C GLY A 219 5.57 10.81 9.68
N THR A 220 5.48 9.55 9.26
CA THR A 220 6.48 8.90 8.41
C THR A 220 5.89 8.39 7.11
N ILE A 221 6.70 8.49 6.05
CA ILE A 221 6.39 8.01 4.70
C ILE A 221 7.58 7.17 4.28
N HIS A 222 7.36 5.91 3.89
CA HIS A 222 8.44 5.03 3.45
C HIS A 222 7.98 4.00 2.41
N ALA A 223 8.89 3.68 1.50
CA ALA A 223 8.72 2.73 0.40
C ALA A 223 10.03 1.95 0.22
N ASP A 224 10.51 1.31 1.29
CA ASP A 224 11.79 0.62 1.27
C ASP A 224 11.72 -0.72 0.54
N GLY A 225 12.85 -1.11 -0.05
CA GLY A 225 13.02 -2.44 -0.65
C GLY A 225 13.07 -3.55 0.41
N GLY A 226 12.65 -4.74 0.02
CA GLY A 226 12.82 -5.94 0.81
C GLY A 226 14.27 -6.42 0.84
N ASN A 227 14.70 -6.98 1.96
CA ASN A 227 16.01 -7.63 2.08
C ASN A 227 16.06 -8.93 1.25
N GLY A 228 17.21 -9.21 0.65
CA GLY A 228 17.54 -10.55 0.17
C GLY A 228 17.79 -11.50 1.34
N VAL A 229 17.56 -12.80 1.13
CA VAL A 229 17.85 -13.83 2.15
C VAL A 229 19.24 -14.41 1.93
N SER A 230 19.92 -14.72 3.05
CA SER A 230 21.26 -15.31 3.11
C SER A 230 22.32 -14.49 2.35
N SER A 231 23.54 -15.03 2.17
CA SER A 231 24.59 -14.35 1.42
C SER A 231 24.42 -14.46 -0.11
N VAL A 232 23.30 -15.04 -0.58
CA VAL A 232 23.08 -15.32 -2.01
C VAL A 232 21.88 -14.58 -2.61
N GLY A 233 20.93 -14.09 -1.81
CA GLY A 233 19.79 -13.32 -2.30
C GLY A 233 20.15 -11.84 -2.49
N GLY A 234 19.80 -11.28 -3.64
CA GLY A 234 19.94 -9.84 -3.89
C GLY A 234 18.89 -9.03 -3.12
N GLY A 235 19.27 -7.90 -2.52
CA GLY A 235 18.33 -6.95 -1.91
C GLY A 235 17.51 -6.20 -2.96
N GLY A 236 16.25 -5.90 -2.70
CA GLY A 236 15.43 -5.10 -3.60
C GLY A 236 15.71 -3.60 -3.44
N SER A 237 15.44 -2.84 -4.49
CA SER A 237 15.54 -1.38 -4.44
C SER A 237 14.41 -0.76 -3.63
N GLY A 238 14.60 0.50 -3.19
CA GLY A 238 13.50 1.32 -2.71
C GLY A 238 12.47 1.62 -3.81
N GLY A 239 11.41 2.31 -3.42
CA GLY A 239 10.35 2.84 -4.27
C GLY A 239 10.38 4.37 -4.37
N ASP A 240 9.31 4.93 -4.93
CA ASP A 240 9.14 6.38 -5.18
C ASP A 240 8.17 7.06 -4.21
#